data_AF-A0A1V5ZM26-F1
#
_entry.id   AF-A0A1V5ZM26-F1
#
_cell.length_a   1.000
_cell.length_b   1.000
_cell.length_c   1.000
_cell.angle_alpha   90.00
_cell.angle_beta   90.00
_cell.angle_gamma   90.00
#
_symmetry.space_group_name_H-M   'P 1'
#
loop_
_entity.id
_entity.type
_entity.pdbx_description
1 polymer ?
#
loop_
_entity_poly.entity_id
_entity_poly.type
_entity_poly.pdbx_seq_one_letter_code
_entity_poly.pdbx_strand_id
1 'polypeptide(L)'
;MFSDIIKTIEDEQIEISTDPQTNTMIIKTRKDNFEINGISANEYVALPDVPQENTITLDTQSLSDGIAKVEYSVTEKNFSPVLT
;
A
#
# COMPACT_ATOMS: atom_id res chain seq x y z
N MET A 1 0.98 10.18 7.74
CA MET A 1 -0.17 11.04 8.10
C MET A 1 -1.44 10.22 8.34
N PHE A 2 -2.09 9.64 7.31
CA PHE A 2 -3.28 8.80 7.51
C PHE A 2 -3.03 7.65 8.50
N SER A 3 -1.99 6.86 8.26
CA SER A 3 -1.58 5.75 9.16
C SER A 3 -1.34 6.18 10.60
N ASP A 4 -0.88 7.40 10.81
CA ASP A 4 -0.53 7.91 12.13
C ASP A 4 -1.80 8.32 12.88
N ILE A 5 -2.76 8.95 12.18
CA ILE A 5 -4.09 9.26 12.71
C ILE A 5 -4.79 7.97 13.12
N ILE A 6 -4.82 6.95 12.25
CA ILE A 6 -5.48 5.68 12.56
C ILE A 6 -4.90 5.00 13.80
N LYS A 7 -3.57 5.04 13.97
CA LYS A 7 -2.91 4.47 15.15
C LYS A 7 -3.25 5.19 16.46
N THR A 8 -3.73 6.43 16.40
CA THR A 8 -4.13 7.20 17.60
C THR A 8 -5.56 6.97 18.03
N ILE A 9 -6.38 6.29 17.21
CA ILE A 9 -7.80 6.06 17.49
C ILE A 9 -7.94 4.76 18.30
N GLU A 10 -8.60 4.86 19.46
CA GLU A 10 -8.89 3.71 20.34
C GLU A 10 -10.24 3.05 20.05
N ASP A 11 -11.08 3.67 19.21
CA ASP A 11 -12.40 3.16 18.87
C ASP A 11 -12.32 1.89 18.00
N GLU A 12 -13.19 0.92 18.27
CA GLU A 12 -13.27 -0.35 17.53
C GLU A 12 -13.70 -0.18 16.07
N GLN A 13 -14.50 0.86 15.78
CA GLN A 13 -15.01 1.16 14.46
C GLN A 13 -14.86 2.64 14.15
N ILE A 14 -14.47 2.92 12.91
CA ILE A 14 -14.35 4.26 12.36
C ILE A 14 -15.13 4.35 11.05
N GLU A 15 -15.66 5.53 10.75
CA GLU A 15 -16.32 5.81 9.49
C GLU A 15 -15.41 6.69 8.64
N ILE A 16 -15.13 6.26 7.41
CA ILE A 16 -14.30 7.02 6.45
C ILE A 16 -15.19 7.43 5.28
N SER A 17 -15.20 8.72 4.98
CA SER A 17 -15.92 9.29 3.85
C SER A 17 -15.02 10.24 3.06
N THR A 18 -15.33 10.45 1.79
CA THR A 18 -14.57 11.36 0.92
C THR A 18 -15.54 12.31 0.25
N ASP A 19 -15.21 13.59 0.23
CA ASP A 19 -15.91 14.61 -0.54
C ASP A 19 -15.16 14.87 -1.87
N PRO A 20 -15.70 14.44 -3.01
CA PRO A 20 -15.07 14.64 -4.31
C PRO A 20 -14.97 16.10 -4.75
N GLN A 21 -15.79 17.01 -4.20
CA GLN A 21 -15.74 18.42 -4.59
C GLN A 21 -14.57 19.16 -3.93
N THR A 22 -14.30 18.83 -2.67
CA THR A 22 -13.21 19.43 -1.89
C THR A 22 -11.93 18.59 -1.89
N ASN A 23 -11.98 17.37 -2.44
CA ASN A 23 -10.95 16.34 -2.34
C ASN A 23 -10.55 16.05 -0.88
N THR A 24 -11.49 16.17 0.05
CA THR A 24 -11.22 15.99 1.48
C THR A 24 -11.67 14.60 1.92
N MET A 25 -10.81 13.88 2.64
CA MET A 25 -11.17 12.66 3.36
C MET A 25 -11.51 13.01 4.79
N ILE A 26 -12.64 12.48 5.27
CA ILE A 26 -13.15 12.68 6.62
C ILE A 26 -13.16 11.34 7.35
N ILE A 27 -12.51 11.28 8.50
CA ILE A 27 -12.49 10.12 9.39
C ILE A 27 -13.27 10.48 10.65
N LYS A 28 -14.42 9.84 10.85
CA LYS A 28 -15.28 10.03 12.01
C LYS A 28 -15.12 8.87 12.97
N THR A 29 -14.94 9.22 14.23
CA THR A 29 -14.95 8.30 15.36
C THR A 29 -16.08 8.70 16.31
N ARG A 30 -16.23 8.05 17.46
CA ARG A 30 -17.25 8.44 18.44
C ARG A 30 -16.95 9.78 19.10
N LYS A 31 -15.68 10.17 19.15
CA LYS A 31 -15.19 11.34 19.90
C LYS A 31 -14.56 12.40 19.01
N ASP A 32 -13.99 12.01 17.88
CA ASP A 32 -13.14 12.85 17.06
C ASP A 32 -13.60 12.85 15.59
N ASN A 33 -13.26 13.93 14.90
CA ASN A 33 -13.44 14.08 13.46
C ASN A 33 -12.13 14.60 12.87
N PHE A 34 -11.53 13.82 11.97
CA PHE A 34 -10.28 14.20 11.30
C PHE A 34 -10.58 14.51 9.84
N GLU A 35 -10.02 15.61 9.35
CA GLU A 35 -10.11 16.02 7.95
C GLU A 35 -8.71 16.01 7.33
N ILE A 36 -8.59 15.33 6.20
CA ILE A 36 -7.35 15.15 5.45
C ILE A 36 -7.58 15.69 4.06
N ASN A 37 -6.86 16.75 3.70
CA ASN A 37 -6.84 17.27 2.33
C ASN A 37 -6.12 16.26 1.44
N GLY A 38 -6.84 15.75 0.44
CA GLY A 38 -6.33 14.89 -0.60
C GLY A 38 -5.99 15.67 -1.87
N ILE A 39 -5.67 14.89 -2.90
CA ILE A 39 -5.49 15.35 -4.27
C ILE A 39 -6.55 14.68 -5.15
N SER A 40 -6.74 15.19 -6.37
CA SER A 40 -7.70 14.58 -7.30
C SER A 40 -7.32 13.12 -7.57
N ALA A 41 -8.31 12.22 -7.52
CA ALA A 41 -8.11 10.83 -7.89
C ALA A 41 -7.58 10.65 -9.32
N ASN A 42 -7.85 11.61 -10.21
CA ASN A 42 -7.37 11.60 -11.60
C ASN A 42 -5.86 11.82 -11.72
N GLU A 43 -5.22 12.38 -10.69
CA GLU A 43 -3.76 12.55 -10.65
C GLU A 43 -3.06 11.26 -10.20
N TYR A 44 -3.81 10.30 -9.64
CA TYR A 44 -3.25 9.03 -9.23
C TYR A 44 -3.06 8.11 -10.43
N VAL A 45 -1.85 7.59 -10.60
CA VAL A 45 -1.53 6.68 -11.70
C VAL A 45 -2.31 5.38 -11.57
N ALA A 46 -2.90 4.93 -12.68
CA ALA A 46 -3.55 3.63 -12.73
C ALA A 46 -2.51 2.51 -12.53
N LEU A 47 -2.94 1.41 -11.91
CA LEU A 47 -2.12 0.20 -11.84
C LEU A 47 -1.86 -0.29 -13.28
N PRO A 48 -0.63 -0.70 -13.60
CA PRO A 48 -0.32 -1.22 -14.92
C PRO A 48 -1.01 -2.57 -15.15
N ASP A 49 -1.42 -2.82 -16.39
CA ASP A 49 -1.83 -4.15 -16.83
C ASP A 49 -0.60 -5.05 -16.97
N VAL A 50 -0.61 -6.19 -16.27
CA VAL A 50 0.48 -7.18 -16.32
C VAL A 50 0.02 -8.40 -17.12
N PRO A 51 0.68 -8.76 -18.24
CA PRO A 51 0.38 -9.97 -18.99
C PRO A 51 0.52 -11.22 -18.12
N GLN A 52 -0.47 -12.11 -18.17
CA GLN A 52 -0.53 -13.32 -17.32
C GLN A 52 0.06 -14.58 -17.98
N GLU A 53 1.02 -14.43 -18.91
CA GLU A 53 1.55 -15.54 -19.72
C GLU A 53 2.18 -16.67 -18.87
N ASN A 54 2.86 -16.32 -17.77
CA ASN A 54 3.57 -17.26 -16.90
C ASN A 54 3.08 -17.14 -15.45
N THR A 55 1.80 -17.46 -15.24
CA THR A 55 1.18 -17.38 -13.91
C THR A 55 1.30 -18.72 -13.20
N ILE A 56 1.76 -18.70 -11.95
CA ILE A 56 1.77 -19.85 -11.05
C ILE A 56 1.12 -19.49 -9.73
N THR A 57 0.49 -20.48 -9.08
CA THR A 57 -0.07 -20.34 -7.74
C THR A 57 0.77 -21.15 -6.77
N LEU A 58 1.12 -20.53 -5.65
CA LEU A 58 1.99 -21.08 -4.63
C LEU A 58 1.53 -20.60 -3.26
N ASP A 59 1.83 -21.42 -2.27
CA ASP A 59 1.59 -21.09 -0.87
C ASP A 59 2.47 -19.89 -0.44
N THR A 60 1.85 -18.93 0.25
CA THR A 60 2.50 -17.69 0.67
C THR A 60 3.67 -17.94 1.63
N GLN A 61 3.53 -18.91 2.54
CA GLN A 61 4.60 -19.24 3.48
C GLN A 61 5.81 -19.81 2.73
N SER A 62 5.57 -20.73 1.81
CA SER A 62 6.60 -21.36 0.99
C SER A 62 7.39 -20.34 0.16
N LEU A 63 6.72 -19.34 -0.42
CA LEU A 63 7.38 -18.24 -1.13
C LEU A 63 8.22 -17.38 -0.20
N SER A 64 7.64 -16.98 0.94
CA SER A 64 8.32 -16.12 1.90
C SER A 64 9.59 -16.78 2.44
N ASP A 65 9.53 -18.07 2.78
CA ASP A 65 10.68 -18.84 3.26
C ASP A 65 11.75 -19.00 2.17
N GLY A 66 11.33 -19.13 0.92
CA GLY A 66 12.21 -19.18 -0.24
C GLY A 66 13.01 -17.89 -0.42
N ILE A 67 12.32 -16.74 -0.39
CA ILE A 67 12.93 -15.41 -0.52
C ILE A 67 13.93 -15.16 0.62
N ALA A 68 13.55 -15.44 1.88
CA ALA A 68 14.40 -15.20 3.04
C ALA A 68 15.73 -15.97 3.00
N LYS A 69 15.74 -17.16 2.37
CA LYS A 69 16.97 -17.98 2.21
C LYS A 69 17.95 -17.40 1.20
N VAL A 70 17.50 -16.59 0.25
CA VAL A 70 18.31 -16.13 -0.89
C VAL A 70 18.59 -14.62 -0.89
N GLU A 71 17.81 -13.83 -0.14
CA GLU A 71 17.90 -12.37 -0.09
C GLU A 71 19.32 -11.86 0.22
N TYR A 72 20.00 -12.45 1.21
CA TYR A 72 21.35 -12.07 1.61
C TYR A 72 22.37 -12.10 0.45
N SER A 73 22.18 -13.01 -0.51
CA SER A 73 23.10 -13.17 -1.65
C SER A 73 23.00 -12.02 -2.66
N VAL A 74 21.95 -11.20 -2.59
CA VAL A 74 21.67 -10.09 -3.52
C VAL A 74 22.18 -8.76 -2.96
N THR A 75 22.25 -8.60 -1.64
CA THR A 75 22.59 -7.31 -1.00
C THR A 75 24.09 -6.98 -1.06
N GLU A 76 24.97 -7.97 -1.20
CA GLU A 76 26.43 -7.77 -1.09
C GLU A 76 27.15 -7.44 -2.40
N LYS A 77 26.49 -7.53 -3.56
CA LYS A 77 27.11 -7.23 -4.86
C LYS A 77 26.41 -6.06 -5.54
N ASN A 78 27.17 -5.00 -5.80
CA ASN A 78 26.83 -4.00 -6.79
C ASN A 78 26.54 -4.72 -8.12
N PHE A 79 25.26 -4.90 -8.45
CA PHE A 79 24.86 -5.51 -9.70
C PHE A 79 25.26 -4.57 -10.83
N SER A 80 26.14 -5.06 -11.71
CA SER A 80 26.17 -4.54 -13.07
C SER A 80 24.82 -4.86 -13.69
N PRO A 81 24.13 -3.89 -14.31
CA PRO A 81 22.81 -4.15 -14.88
C PRO A 81 22.94 -5.31 -15.86
N VAL A 82 22.16 -6.36 -15.64
CA VAL A 82 21.99 -7.41 -16.64
C VAL A 82 21.16 -6.75 -17.74
N LEU A 83 21.82 -6.36 -18.83
CA LEU A 83 21.17 -5.91 -20.06
C LEU A 83 20.49 -7.13 -20.67
N THR A 84 19.21 -7.33 -20.36
CA THR A 84 18.31 -8.22 -21.13
C THR A 84 17.44 -7.38 -22.05
#